data_AF-A0A945A8U7-F1
#
_entry.id   AF-A0A945A8U7-F1
#
_cell.length_a   1.000
_cell.length_b   1.000
_cell.length_c   1.000
_cell.angle_alpha   90.00
_cell.angle_beta   90.00
_cell.angle_gamma   90.00
#
_symmetry.space_group_name_H-M   'P 1'
#
loop_
_entity.id
_entity.type
_entity.pdbx_description
1 polymer ?
#
loop_
_entity_poly.entity_id
_entity_poly.type
_entity_poly.pdbx_seq_one_letter_code
_entity_poly.pdbx_strand_id
1 'polypeptide(L)'
;MNHRYIGTKHILLGLLRDSAATDWLVQQGLVPDSIREAVEKLMPTHTDLRAMRGQLPITMRAQTLVDLASKEARQLDTEEANAQHVLLALLKDPNSASAKVLEPMGMTYDKLKSLVS
;
A
#
# COMPACT_ATOMS: atom_id res chain seq x y z
N MET A 1 3.80 26.40 -7.66
CA MET A 1 3.52 25.37 -8.69
C MET A 1 3.26 24.05 -7.97
N ASN A 2 2.00 23.78 -7.62
CA ASN A 2 1.62 22.58 -6.86
C ASN A 2 1.29 21.48 -7.85
N HIS A 3 2.30 20.73 -8.29
CA HIS A 3 2.02 19.52 -9.04
C HIS A 3 1.53 18.44 -8.06
N ARG A 4 0.28 18.03 -8.29
CA ARG A 4 -0.49 17.08 -7.49
C ARG A 4 -0.17 15.68 -8.01
N TYR A 5 0.28 14.76 -7.16
CA TYR A 5 0.71 13.42 -7.60
C TYR A 5 0.19 12.28 -6.72
N ILE A 6 -0.03 11.11 -7.33
CA ILE A 6 -0.32 9.85 -6.62
C ILE A 6 1.01 9.15 -6.28
N GLY A 7 1.28 9.01 -4.99
CA GLY A 7 2.46 8.34 -4.45
C GLY A 7 2.08 7.07 -3.70
N THR A 8 3.06 6.36 -3.18
CA THR A 8 2.85 5.09 -2.43
C THR A 8 1.94 5.25 -1.21
N LYS A 9 1.97 6.42 -0.55
CA LYS A 9 1.00 6.78 0.50
C LYS A 9 -0.44 6.72 0.00
N HIS A 10 -0.73 7.34 -1.14
CA HIS A 10 -2.09 7.41 -1.68
C HIS A 10 -2.59 6.02 -2.08
N ILE A 11 -1.69 5.15 -2.55
CA ILE A 11 -2.02 3.75 -2.82
C ILE A 11 -2.38 3.03 -1.52
N LEU A 12 -1.55 3.13 -0.47
CA LEU A 12 -1.82 2.49 0.81
C LEU A 12 -3.09 3.03 1.49
N LEU A 13 -3.31 4.34 1.49
CA LEU A 13 -4.57 4.93 1.96
C LEU A 13 -5.77 4.51 1.11
N GLY A 14 -5.59 4.32 -0.19
CA GLY A 14 -6.61 3.80 -1.09
C GLY A 14 -7.02 2.38 -0.73
N LEU A 15 -6.05 1.51 -0.42
CA LEU A 15 -6.31 0.15 0.08
C LEU A 15 -7.11 0.18 1.39
N LEU A 16 -6.81 1.10 2.31
CA LEU A 16 -7.54 1.27 3.57
C LEU A 16 -8.95 1.85 3.40
N ARG A 17 -9.42 2.08 2.17
CA ARG A 17 -10.80 2.45 1.84
C ARG A 17 -11.56 1.33 1.11
N ASP A 18 -10.85 0.30 0.64
CA ASP A 18 -11.44 -0.86 0.00
C ASP A 18 -11.87 -1.87 1.07
N SER A 19 -13.15 -2.24 1.10
CA SER A 19 -13.70 -3.07 2.16
C SER A 19 -13.07 -4.47 2.17
N ALA A 20 -12.82 -5.06 1.01
CA ALA A 20 -12.21 -6.39 0.93
C ALA A 20 -10.77 -6.38 1.47
N ALA A 21 -9.99 -5.34 1.16
CA ALA A 21 -8.66 -5.16 1.70
C ALA A 21 -8.69 -4.96 3.23
N THR A 22 -9.60 -4.12 3.74
CA THR A 22 -9.71 -3.90 5.19
C THR A 22 -10.18 -5.14 5.93
N ASP A 23 -11.13 -5.89 5.38
CA ASP A 23 -11.63 -7.13 5.98
C ASP A 23 -10.51 -8.17 6.08
N TRP A 24 -9.69 -8.30 5.02
CA TRP A 24 -8.53 -9.18 5.03
C TRP A 24 -7.49 -8.74 6.07
N LEU A 25 -7.18 -7.45 6.18
CA LEU A 25 -6.25 -6.92 7.20
C LEU A 25 -6.75 -7.23 8.62
N VAL A 26 -8.04 -7.07 8.88
CA VAL A 26 -8.67 -7.41 10.17
C VAL A 26 -8.55 -8.90 10.47
N GLN A 27 -8.74 -9.78 9.49
CA GLN A 27 -8.52 -11.22 9.65
C GLN A 27 -7.08 -11.57 10.05
N GLN A 28 -6.09 -10.75 9.63
CA GLN A 28 -4.69 -10.92 10.02
C GLN A 28 -4.35 -10.29 11.39
N GLY A 29 -5.36 -9.77 12.10
CA GLY A 29 -5.20 -9.13 13.40
C GLY A 29 -4.69 -7.68 13.33
N LEU A 30 -4.71 -7.05 12.16
CA LEU A 30 -4.34 -5.65 11.98
C LEU A 30 -5.58 -4.75 12.13
N VAL A 31 -5.35 -3.53 12.62
CA VAL A 31 -6.41 -2.52 12.78
C VAL A 31 -6.25 -1.44 11.70
N PRO A 32 -7.14 -1.36 10.70
CA PRO A 32 -7.01 -0.42 9.59
C PRO A 32 -6.87 1.05 10.00
N ASP A 33 -7.56 1.46 11.07
CA ASP A 33 -7.48 2.84 11.58
C ASP A 33 -6.09 3.13 12.18
N SER A 34 -5.50 2.17 12.92
CA SER A 34 -4.13 2.31 13.42
C SER A 34 -3.12 2.40 12.28
N ILE A 35 -3.30 1.62 11.20
CA ILE A 35 -2.48 1.74 9.98
C ILE A 35 -2.64 3.15 9.39
N ARG A 36 -3.88 3.65 9.25
CA ARG A 36 -4.15 4.99 8.68
C ARG A 36 -3.42 6.08 9.47
N GLU A 37 -3.53 6.08 10.79
CA GLU A 37 -2.84 7.04 11.66
C GLU A 37 -1.31 6.97 11.51
N ALA A 38 -0.75 5.76 11.48
CA ALA A 38 0.68 5.57 11.28
C ALA A 38 1.16 6.04 9.90
N VAL A 39 0.38 5.79 8.84
CA VAL A 39 0.64 6.30 7.49
C VAL A 39 0.62 7.83 7.47
N GLU A 40 -0.36 8.45 8.10
CA GLU A 40 -0.45 9.91 8.16
C GLU A 40 0.74 10.55 8.88
N LYS A 41 1.22 9.90 9.95
CA LYS A 41 2.36 10.35 10.76
C LYS A 41 3.72 10.12 10.09
N LEU A 42 3.95 8.93 9.54
CA LEU A 42 5.26 8.49 9.04
C LEU A 42 5.46 8.79 7.54
N MET A 43 4.37 9.02 6.81
CA MET A 43 4.40 9.41 5.42
C MET A 43 3.76 10.80 5.28
N PRO A 44 4.42 11.88 5.71
CA PRO A 44 3.90 13.22 5.49
C PRO A 44 3.72 13.44 3.98
N THR A 45 2.51 13.82 3.57
CA THR A 45 2.29 14.20 2.17
C THR A 45 2.74 15.65 2.02
N HIS A 46 3.54 15.97 1.00
CA HIS A 46 3.67 17.35 0.54
C HIS A 46 2.43 17.84 -0.24
N THR A 47 1.27 17.20 -0.05
CA THR A 47 0.06 17.40 -0.86
C THR A 47 -1.14 17.60 0.05
N ASP A 48 -1.79 18.75 -0.08
CA ASP A 48 -3.06 19.04 0.58
C ASP A 48 -4.13 17.99 0.22
N LEU A 49 -4.66 17.33 1.24
CA LEU A 49 -5.69 16.27 1.16
C LEU A 49 -7.06 16.77 0.66
N ARG A 50 -7.24 18.09 0.46
CA ARG A 50 -8.52 18.71 0.11
C ARG A 50 -8.94 18.61 -1.37
N ALA A 51 -8.13 18.01 -2.24
CA ALA A 51 -8.34 18.06 -3.70
C ALA A 51 -8.47 16.67 -4.38
N MET A 52 -9.17 15.71 -3.76
CA MET A 52 -9.40 14.35 -4.31
C MET A 52 -10.37 14.27 -5.51
N ARG A 53 -10.53 15.34 -6.31
CA ARG A 53 -11.39 15.35 -7.50
C ARG A 53 -10.55 15.68 -8.75
N GLY A 54 -10.15 14.64 -9.49
CA GLY A 54 -9.45 14.71 -10.77
C GLY A 54 -8.45 13.55 -10.97
N GLN A 55 -8.19 13.14 -12.22
CA GLN A 55 -7.10 12.22 -12.54
C GLN A 55 -5.77 12.91 -12.26
N LEU A 56 -5.07 12.46 -11.22
CA LEU A 56 -3.77 12.96 -10.83
C LEU A 56 -2.67 12.10 -11.48
N PRO A 57 -1.58 12.70 -12.01
CA PRO A 57 -0.47 11.93 -12.53
C PRO A 57 0.16 11.04 -11.44
N ILE A 58 0.39 9.77 -11.79
CA ILE A 58 1.04 8.78 -10.93
C ILE A 58 2.55 9.08 -10.89
N THR A 59 3.14 9.07 -9.70
CA THR A 59 4.61 9.21 -9.57
C THR A 59 5.31 7.99 -10.15
N MET A 60 6.56 8.15 -10.63
CA MET A 60 7.39 7.02 -11.08
C MET A 60 7.45 5.90 -10.03
N ARG A 61 7.58 6.25 -8.74
CA ARG A 61 7.57 5.26 -7.64
C ARG A 61 6.26 4.49 -7.54
N ALA A 62 5.13 5.17 -7.68
CA ALA A 62 3.81 4.54 -7.67
C ALA A 62 3.59 3.66 -8.91
N GLN A 63 4.09 4.05 -10.09
CA GLN A 63 4.04 3.20 -11.28
C GLN A 63 4.88 1.94 -11.10
N THR A 64 6.13 2.07 -10.63
CA THR A 64 6.99 0.92 -10.32
C THR A 64 6.34 -0.03 -9.33
N LEU A 65 5.59 0.52 -8.36
CA LEU A 65 4.87 -0.29 -7.38
C LEU A 65 3.75 -1.13 -8.01
N VAL A 66 2.99 -0.56 -8.95
CA VAL A 66 1.95 -1.30 -9.69
C VAL A 66 2.56 -2.40 -10.54
N ASP A 67 3.69 -2.10 -11.21
CA ASP A 67 4.42 -3.10 -12.00
C ASP A 67 4.95 -4.23 -11.12
N LEU A 68 5.43 -3.90 -9.91
CA LEU A 68 5.91 -4.87 -8.94
C LEU A 68 4.76 -5.72 -8.39
N ALA A 69 3.60 -5.13 -8.07
CA ALA A 69 2.41 -5.89 -7.64
C ALA A 69 1.98 -6.89 -8.70
N SER A 70 1.99 -6.48 -9.97
CA SER A 70 1.69 -7.37 -11.11
C SER A 70 2.70 -8.51 -11.25
N LYS A 71 3.98 -8.26 -10.92
CA LYS A 71 5.01 -9.32 -10.90
C LYS A 71 4.81 -10.28 -9.74
N GLU A 72 4.49 -9.80 -8.54
CA GLU A 72 4.22 -10.65 -7.37
C GLU A 72 3.01 -11.57 -7.63
N ALA A 73 1.93 -11.05 -8.23
CA ALA A 73 0.75 -11.84 -8.61
C ALA A 73 1.12 -13.03 -9.52
N ARG A 74 1.89 -12.74 -10.59
CA ARG A 74 2.39 -13.77 -11.52
C ARG A 74 3.32 -14.78 -10.86
N GLN A 75 4.12 -14.36 -9.87
CA GLN A 75 5.02 -15.27 -9.15
C GLN A 75 4.28 -16.20 -8.20
N LEU A 76 3.05 -15.85 -7.81
CA LEU A 76 2.17 -16.64 -6.96
C LEU A 76 1.06 -17.34 -7.76
N ASP A 77 1.22 -17.46 -9.09
CA ASP A 77 0.26 -18.08 -10.00
C ASP A 77 -1.18 -17.52 -9.89
N THR A 78 -1.30 -16.24 -9.55
CA THR A 78 -2.59 -15.52 -9.53
C THR A 78 -2.77 -14.72 -10.82
N GLU A 79 -3.96 -14.83 -11.43
CA GLU A 79 -4.25 -14.21 -12.73
C GLU A 79 -4.25 -12.68 -12.66
N GLU A 80 -4.77 -12.11 -11.57
CA GLU A 80 -4.92 -10.67 -11.39
C GLU A 80 -4.31 -10.18 -10.07
N ALA A 81 -3.59 -9.05 -10.16
CA ALA A 81 -3.08 -8.37 -8.97
C ALA A 81 -4.25 -7.81 -8.14
N ASN A 82 -4.20 -8.04 -6.83
CA ASN A 82 -5.24 -7.63 -5.88
C ASN A 82 -4.58 -6.78 -4.75
N ALA A 83 -5.36 -6.43 -3.74
CA ALA A 83 -4.87 -5.65 -2.59
C ALA A 83 -3.64 -6.27 -1.90
N GLN A 84 -3.58 -7.61 -1.80
CA GLN A 84 -2.48 -8.32 -1.15
C GLN A 84 -1.19 -8.24 -1.97
N HIS A 85 -1.29 -8.35 -3.30
CA HIS A 85 -0.14 -8.17 -4.20
C HIS A 85 0.41 -6.74 -4.17
N VAL A 86 -0.48 -5.75 -4.04
CA VAL A 86 -0.07 -4.35 -3.85
C VAL A 86 0.62 -4.16 -2.50
N LEU A 87 0.13 -4.80 -1.44
CA LEU A 87 0.81 -4.81 -0.14
C LEU A 87 2.18 -5.49 -0.20
N LEU A 88 2.32 -6.61 -0.92
CA LEU A 88 3.62 -7.26 -1.14
C LEU A 88 4.60 -6.31 -1.83
N ALA A 89 4.15 -5.62 -2.87
CA ALA A 89 4.96 -4.62 -3.56
C ALA A 89 5.35 -3.44 -2.66
N LEU A 90 4.44 -2.98 -1.79
CA LEU A 90 4.71 -1.93 -0.80
C LEU A 90 5.74 -2.38 0.25
N LEU A 91 5.76 -3.66 0.61
CA LEU A 91 6.65 -4.22 1.63
C LEU A 91 7.97 -4.77 1.09
N LYS A 92 8.10 -4.91 -0.24
CA LYS A 92 9.27 -5.53 -0.89
C LYS A 92 10.59 -4.88 -0.49
N ASP A 93 10.61 -3.56 -0.36
CA ASP A 93 11.75 -2.84 0.19
C ASP A 93 11.53 -2.64 1.71
N PRO A 94 12.31 -3.30 2.58
CA PRO A 94 12.19 -3.15 4.03
C PRO A 94 12.52 -1.73 4.51
N ASN A 95 13.26 -0.93 3.72
CA ASN A 95 13.56 0.45 4.07
C ASN A 95 12.45 1.43 3.65
N SER A 96 11.44 0.95 2.91
CA SER A 96 10.32 1.76 2.46
C SER A 96 9.50 2.28 3.64
N ALA A 97 8.84 3.42 3.43
CA ALA A 97 7.99 3.99 4.47
C ALA A 97 6.78 3.10 4.79
N SER A 98 6.26 2.36 3.80
CA SER A 98 5.17 1.41 4.00
C SER A 98 5.61 0.22 4.87
N ALA A 99 6.82 -0.31 4.66
CA ALA A 99 7.38 -1.34 5.53
C ALA A 99 7.52 -0.84 6.97
N LYS A 100 8.07 0.36 7.17
CA LYS A 100 8.20 0.98 8.50
C LYS A 100 6.87 1.26 9.21
N VAL A 101 5.77 1.38 8.47
CA VAL A 101 4.42 1.52 9.03
C VAL A 101 3.87 0.17 9.50
N LEU A 102 4.01 -0.87 8.68
CA LEU A 102 3.34 -2.16 8.89
C LEU A 102 4.17 -3.14 9.74
N GLU A 103 5.50 -3.03 9.71
CA GLU A 103 6.41 -3.90 10.47
C GLU A 103 6.20 -3.81 11.99
N PRO A 104 6.05 -2.61 12.62
CA PRO A 104 5.72 -2.51 14.04
C PRO A 104 4.35 -3.12 14.40
N MET A 105 3.47 -3.28 13.41
CA MET A 105 2.15 -3.92 13.56
C MET A 105 2.22 -5.43 13.31
N GLY A 106 3.43 -5.98 13.17
CA GLY A 106 3.67 -7.40 12.97
C GLY A 106 3.40 -7.88 11.56
N MET A 107 3.37 -7.01 10.56
CA MET A 107 3.21 -7.36 9.16
C MET A 107 4.48 -7.02 8.35
N THR A 108 5.20 -8.06 7.93
CA THR A 108 6.42 -7.97 7.11
C THR A 108 6.18 -8.57 5.73
N TYR A 109 7.08 -8.31 4.77
CA TYR A 109 7.00 -8.92 3.44
C TYR A 109 6.93 -10.46 3.51
N ASP A 110 7.81 -11.08 4.31
CA ASP A 110 7.87 -12.54 4.40
C ASP A 110 6.61 -13.14 5.03
N LYS A 111 6.10 -12.50 6.09
CA LYS A 111 4.83 -12.92 6.71
C LYS A 111 3.69 -12.79 5.71
N LEU A 112 3.57 -11.64 5.05
CA LEU A 112 2.53 -11.42 4.04
C LEU A 112 2.64 -12.47 2.93
N LYS A 113 3.85 -12.74 2.43
CA LYS A 113 4.09 -13.73 1.37
C LYS A 113 3.62 -15.12 1.78
N SER A 114 3.89 -15.55 3.03
CA SER A 114 3.41 -16.84 3.54
C SER A 114 1.89 -16.96 3.68
N LEU A 115 1.17 -15.83 3.74
CA LEU A 115 -0.29 -15.80 3.85
C LEU A 115 -0.99 -15.83 2.48
N VAL A 116 -0.26 -15.53 1.41
CA VAL A 116 -0.79 -15.42 0.05
C VAL A 116 -0.18 -16.43 -0.93
N SER A 117 0.80 -17.21 -0.48
CA SER A 117 1.34 -18.40 -1.18
C SER A 117 0.52 -19.62 -0.82
#